data_AF-A0A3B4A793-F1
#
_entry.id   AF-A0A3B4A793-F1
#
_cell.length_a   1.000
_cell.length_b   1.000
_cell.length_c   1.000
_cell.angle_alpha   90.00
_cell.angle_beta   90.00
_cell.angle_gamma   90.00
#
_symmetry.space_group_name_H-M   'P 1'
#
loop_
_entity.id
_entity.type
_entity.pdbx_description
1 polymer ?
#
loop_
_entity_poly.entity_id
_entity_poly.type
_entity_poly.pdbx_seq_one_letter_code
_entity_poly.pdbx_strand_id
1 'polypeptide(L)'
;PHPCPRPCHSAPCPPCSQTVRQRCHCKISGLYIPCIEWTSADDETKTKLTSCNNQCPKELSCGHRCRLLCHPGDCGAQCVHKVKLRCPCRRIKKVRQTPTYTVGSFGSMFHVCSRSETGNPEELEAFERRLKGAGRRNKRKRKGEESGDEGRGLWARRGLSLVLLSVGGALLAAAYFYLTTA
;
A
#
# COMPACT_ATOMS: atom_id res chain seq x y z
N PRO A 1 -1.29 37.68 -19.49
CA PRO A 1 -1.46 39.14 -19.73
C PRO A 1 -2.60 39.71 -18.89
N HIS A 2 -2.34 40.77 -18.14
CA HIS A 2 -3.36 41.49 -17.38
C HIS A 2 -3.27 42.99 -17.72
N PRO A 3 -4.39 43.74 -17.62
CA PRO A 3 -4.36 45.19 -17.77
C PRO A 3 -3.51 45.81 -16.65
N CYS A 4 -2.75 46.86 -16.98
CA CYS A 4 -2.02 47.62 -15.98
C CYS A 4 -3.03 48.36 -15.09
N PRO A 5 -3.02 48.18 -13.76
CA PRO A 5 -3.91 48.93 -12.86
C PRO A 5 -3.48 50.39 -12.70
N ARG A 6 -2.31 50.78 -13.25
CA ARG A 6 -1.84 52.16 -13.18
C ARG A 6 -2.37 53.00 -14.34
N PRO A 7 -2.60 54.30 -14.09
CA PRO A 7 -2.90 55.25 -15.15
C PRO A 7 -1.75 55.28 -16.19
N CYS A 8 -2.07 55.75 -17.39
CA CYS A 8 -1.14 55.84 -18.51
C CYS A 8 0.16 56.54 -18.07
N HIS A 9 1.28 55.86 -18.23
CA HIS A 9 2.62 56.39 -17.95
C HIS A 9 3.53 56.17 -19.15
N SER A 10 4.55 57.01 -19.30
CA SER A 10 5.61 56.83 -20.30
C SER A 10 6.55 55.68 -19.89
N ALA A 11 7.20 55.06 -20.87
CA ALA A 11 8.08 53.91 -20.62
C ALA A 11 9.35 54.28 -19.84
N PRO A 12 9.92 53.38 -19.01
CA PRO A 12 9.50 51.99 -18.76
C PRO A 12 8.30 51.85 -17.80
N CYS A 13 7.76 50.64 -17.66
CA CYS A 13 6.83 50.31 -16.58
C CYS A 13 7.61 49.85 -15.34
N PRO A 14 7.32 50.38 -14.13
CA PRO A 14 7.91 49.88 -12.89
C PRO A 14 7.52 48.41 -12.64
N PRO A 15 8.27 47.66 -11.80
CA PRO A 15 8.05 46.24 -11.59
C PRO A 15 6.61 45.93 -11.19
N CYS A 16 5.97 45.04 -11.95
CA CYS A 16 4.58 44.69 -11.73
C CYS A 16 4.43 43.74 -10.53
N SER A 17 3.58 44.09 -9.57
CA SER A 17 3.26 43.26 -8.38
C SER A 17 2.11 42.27 -8.60
N GLN A 18 1.52 42.25 -9.80
CA GLN A 18 0.41 41.37 -10.12
C GLN A 18 0.91 39.95 -10.42
N THR A 19 0.05 38.96 -10.19
CA THR A 19 0.32 37.57 -10.55
C THR A 19 -0.48 37.16 -11.78
N VAL A 20 0.14 36.35 -12.63
CA VAL A 20 -0.50 35.74 -13.80
C VAL A 20 -0.78 34.27 -13.53
N ARG A 21 -1.99 33.82 -13.90
CA ARG A 21 -2.38 32.42 -13.78
C ARG A 21 -1.90 31.65 -15.00
N GLN A 22 -0.98 30.71 -14.81
CA GLN A 22 -0.49 29.81 -15.84
C GLN A 22 -1.01 28.38 -15.63
N ARG A 23 -1.22 27.65 -16.73
CA ARG A 23 -1.65 26.25 -16.69
C ARG A 23 -0.45 25.35 -16.50
N CYS A 24 -0.47 24.52 -15.47
CA CYS A 24 0.59 23.56 -15.21
C CYS A 24 0.73 22.53 -16.35
N HIS A 25 1.91 21.92 -16.52
CA HIS A 25 2.12 20.83 -17.50
C HIS A 25 1.19 19.63 -17.28
N CYS A 26 0.73 19.41 -16.04
CA CYS A 26 -0.25 18.36 -15.73
C CYS A 26 -1.69 18.71 -16.13
N LYS A 27 -1.97 19.94 -16.56
CA LYS A 27 -3.29 20.50 -16.94
C LYS A 27 -4.34 20.58 -15.80
N ILE A 28 -4.05 20.03 -14.62
CA ILE A 28 -4.96 20.03 -13.46
C ILE A 28 -4.83 21.34 -12.67
N SER A 29 -3.63 21.68 -12.23
CA SER A 29 -3.40 22.87 -11.39
C SER A 29 -3.15 24.12 -12.23
N GLY A 30 -3.65 25.26 -11.74
CA GLY A 30 -3.23 26.58 -12.20
C GLY A 30 -2.23 27.16 -11.21
N LEU A 31 -1.08 27.62 -11.70
CA LEU A 31 -0.03 28.24 -10.90
C LEU A 31 -0.14 29.75 -10.99
N TYR A 32 0.06 30.44 -9.87
CA TYR A 32 0.06 31.90 -9.79
C TYR A 32 1.51 32.37 -9.72
N ILE A 33 2.00 32.94 -10.82
CA ILE A 33 3.40 33.34 -10.98
C ILE A 33 3.44 34.87 -11.07
N PRO A 34 4.40 35.56 -10.42
CA PRO A 34 4.55 37.01 -10.55
C PRO A 34 4.73 37.44 -12.01
N CYS A 35 4.07 38.53 -12.41
CA CYS A 35 4.12 39.04 -13.78
C CYS A 35 5.53 39.42 -14.21
N ILE A 36 6.31 40.02 -13.28
CA ILE A 36 7.72 40.33 -13.54
C ILE A 36 8.53 39.08 -13.86
N GLU A 37 8.45 38.05 -13.03
CA GLU A 37 9.16 36.78 -13.24
C GLU A 37 8.74 36.12 -14.54
N TRP A 38 7.45 36.11 -14.86
CA TRP A 38 6.95 35.49 -16.10
C TRP A 38 7.38 36.22 -17.38
N THR A 39 7.45 37.54 -17.32
CA THR A 39 7.72 38.39 -18.50
C THR A 39 9.21 38.55 -18.75
N SER A 40 10.04 38.58 -17.71
CA SER A 40 11.50 38.63 -17.82
C SER A 40 12.16 37.26 -17.97
N ALA A 41 11.43 36.17 -17.71
CA ALA A 41 11.96 34.81 -17.77
C ALA A 41 12.21 34.31 -19.21
N ASP A 42 13.34 33.62 -19.39
CA ASP A 42 13.63 32.74 -20.52
C ASP A 42 12.67 31.53 -20.57
N ASP A 43 12.62 30.85 -21.70
CA ASP A 43 11.70 29.72 -21.87
C ASP A 43 11.98 28.57 -20.89
N GLU A 44 13.25 28.32 -20.53
CA GLU A 44 13.59 27.31 -19.52
C GLU A 44 13.05 27.66 -18.13
N THR A 45 13.16 28.92 -17.70
CA THR A 45 12.66 29.33 -16.39
C THR A 45 11.13 29.36 -16.38
N LYS A 46 10.48 29.73 -17.50
CA LYS A 46 9.04 29.55 -17.68
C LYS A 46 8.62 28.09 -17.52
N THR A 47 9.34 27.13 -18.12
CA THR A 47 8.96 25.70 -17.97
C THR A 47 9.01 25.23 -16.52
N LYS A 48 9.99 25.69 -15.73
CA LYS A 48 10.12 25.38 -14.29
C LYS A 48 9.06 26.08 -13.45
N LEU A 49 8.75 27.35 -13.73
CA LEU A 49 7.68 28.07 -13.05
C LEU A 49 6.29 27.48 -13.34
N THR A 50 6.16 26.82 -14.49
CA THR A 50 4.91 26.17 -14.93
C THR A 50 4.78 24.71 -14.44
N SER A 51 5.76 24.16 -13.70
CA SER A 51 5.64 22.84 -13.07
C SER A 51 5.14 22.96 -11.63
N CYS A 52 4.12 22.18 -11.26
CA CYS A 52 3.60 22.18 -9.89
C CYS A 52 4.44 21.36 -8.91
N ASN A 53 5.55 20.79 -9.36
CA ASN A 53 6.48 19.92 -8.62
C ASN A 53 5.83 18.73 -7.88
N ASN A 54 4.56 18.44 -8.16
CA ASN A 54 3.87 17.25 -7.67
C ASN A 54 4.12 16.06 -8.59
N GLN A 55 3.87 14.85 -8.08
CA GLN A 55 3.90 13.63 -8.89
C GLN A 55 2.92 13.77 -10.07
N CYS A 56 3.38 13.39 -11.27
CA CYS A 56 2.56 13.48 -12.46
C CYS A 56 1.31 12.59 -12.34
N PRO A 57 0.09 13.13 -12.54
CA PRO A 57 -1.16 12.39 -12.40
C PRO A 57 -1.43 11.43 -13.56
N LYS A 58 -0.62 11.46 -14.63
CA LYS A 58 -0.82 10.64 -15.83
C LYS A 58 -0.53 9.17 -15.52
N GLU A 59 -1.43 8.30 -16.01
CA GLU A 59 -1.28 6.85 -15.92
C GLU A 59 -0.52 6.32 -17.15
N LEU A 60 0.43 5.42 -16.89
CA LEU A 60 1.20 4.72 -17.92
C LEU A 60 0.40 3.53 -18.46
N SER A 61 0.83 2.96 -19.59
CA SER A 61 0.19 1.77 -20.18
C SER A 61 0.09 0.59 -19.21
N CYS A 62 1.04 0.46 -18.28
CA CYS A 62 1.06 -0.49 -17.17
C CYS A 62 0.05 -0.24 -16.04
N GLY A 63 -0.87 0.72 -16.19
CA GLY A 63 -1.89 1.05 -15.19
C GLY A 63 -1.32 1.70 -13.91
N HIS A 64 -0.04 2.06 -13.89
CA HIS A 64 0.59 2.76 -12.77
C HIS A 64 0.73 4.26 -13.08
N ARG A 65 0.64 5.09 -12.04
CA ARG A 65 0.91 6.53 -12.16
C ARG A 65 2.39 6.79 -12.43
N CYS A 66 2.67 7.78 -13.27
CA CYS A 66 4.03 8.22 -13.52
C CYS A 66 4.72 8.63 -12.20
N ARG A 67 5.93 8.12 -11.95
CA ARG A 67 6.69 8.44 -10.73
C ARG A 67 7.48 9.76 -10.85
N LEU A 68 7.61 10.29 -12.06
CA LEU A 68 8.28 11.55 -12.31
C LEU A 68 7.42 12.71 -11.77
N LEU A 69 8.10 13.77 -11.37
CA LEU A 69 7.44 15.04 -11.07
C LEU A 69 6.80 15.60 -12.33
N CYS A 70 5.91 16.58 -12.15
CA CYS A 70 5.28 17.29 -13.25
C CYS A 70 6.34 17.76 -14.24
N HIS A 71 6.30 17.20 -15.43
CA HIS A 71 7.28 17.41 -16.48
C HIS A 71 6.56 17.89 -17.74
N PRO A 72 7.23 18.66 -18.60
CA PRO A 72 6.71 18.94 -19.93
C PRO A 72 6.69 17.64 -20.76
N GLY A 73 5.70 17.53 -21.66
CA GLY A 73 5.61 16.42 -22.62
C GLY A 73 5.00 15.12 -22.08
N ASP A 74 5.19 14.04 -22.84
CA ASP A 74 4.61 12.72 -22.55
C ASP A 74 5.40 11.92 -21.50
N CYS A 75 4.66 11.19 -20.67
CA CYS A 75 5.27 10.32 -19.66
C CYS A 75 5.95 9.13 -20.33
N GLY A 76 7.21 8.86 -19.98
CA GLY A 76 7.96 7.73 -20.52
C GLY A 76 7.26 6.39 -20.26
N ALA A 77 7.19 5.52 -21.28
CA ALA A 77 6.46 4.25 -21.23
C ALA A 77 7.05 3.20 -20.26
N GLN A 78 8.23 3.47 -19.68
CA GLN A 78 8.93 2.54 -18.79
C GLN A 78 8.56 2.78 -17.34
N CYS A 79 7.78 1.87 -16.77
CA CYS A 79 7.45 1.89 -15.36
C CYS A 79 8.58 1.27 -14.53
N VAL A 80 9.11 2.01 -13.55
CA VAL A 80 10.12 1.53 -12.58
C VAL A 80 9.49 0.87 -11.34
N HIS A 81 8.17 0.67 -11.32
CA HIS A 81 7.54 -0.03 -10.18
C HIS A 81 8.02 -1.48 -10.10
N LYS A 82 8.51 -1.85 -8.92
CA LYS A 82 8.94 -3.22 -8.60
C LYS A 82 7.73 -3.96 -8.03
N VAL A 83 7.13 -4.85 -8.80
CA VAL A 83 6.05 -5.71 -8.31
C VAL A 83 6.65 -6.97 -7.71
N LYS A 84 6.22 -7.32 -6.50
CA LYS A 84 6.60 -8.58 -5.85
C LYS A 84 5.75 -9.70 -6.43
N LEU A 85 6.23 -10.31 -7.51
CA LEU A 85 5.60 -11.51 -8.04
C LEU A 85 5.93 -12.69 -7.13
N ARG A 86 4.88 -13.37 -6.66
CA ARG A 86 5.03 -14.68 -6.01
C ARG A 86 4.84 -15.74 -7.09
N CYS A 87 5.75 -16.72 -7.11
CA CYS A 87 5.50 -17.94 -7.86
C CYS A 87 4.15 -18.54 -7.43
N PRO A 88 3.34 -19.09 -8.35
CA PRO A 88 2.13 -19.86 -7.99
C PRO A 88 2.45 -21.01 -7.02
N CYS A 89 3.67 -21.53 -7.07
CA CYS A 89 4.22 -22.52 -6.14
C CYS A 89 4.54 -22.00 -4.72
N ARG A 90 4.39 -20.69 -4.45
CA ARG A 90 4.69 -19.96 -3.18
C ARG A 90 6.12 -20.07 -2.62
N ARG A 91 7.00 -20.85 -3.26
CA ARG A 91 8.36 -21.20 -2.81
C ARG A 91 9.43 -20.11 -3.08
N ILE A 92 9.17 -19.17 -3.98
CA ILE A 92 10.14 -18.15 -4.42
C ILE A 92 9.47 -16.78 -4.46
N LYS A 93 10.08 -15.79 -3.80
CA LYS A 93 9.75 -14.37 -3.92
C LYS A 93 10.85 -13.75 -4.79
N LYS A 94 10.55 -13.40 -6.04
CA LYS A 94 11.52 -12.71 -6.91
C LYS A 94 10.98 -11.31 -7.19
N VAL A 95 11.73 -10.30 -6.79
CA VAL A 95 11.41 -8.90 -7.08
C VAL A 95 11.92 -8.63 -8.49
N ARG A 96 11.02 -8.39 -9.45
CA ARG A 96 11.38 -7.96 -10.79
C ARG A 96 10.86 -6.54 -11.02
N GLN A 97 11.62 -5.74 -11.75
CA GLN A 97 11.08 -4.53 -12.35
C GLN A 97 10.08 -4.98 -13.41
N THR A 98 8.92 -4.33 -13.50
CA THR A 98 7.87 -4.72 -14.46
C THR A 98 8.47 -4.87 -15.85
N PRO A 99 8.38 -6.04 -16.51
CA PRO A 99 8.52 -6.03 -17.96
C PRO A 99 7.40 -5.14 -18.50
N THR A 100 7.71 -4.34 -19.51
CA THR A 100 6.72 -3.64 -20.33
C THR A 100 5.69 -4.66 -20.78
N TYR A 101 4.57 -4.80 -20.07
CA TYR A 101 3.50 -5.63 -20.61
C TYR A 101 2.93 -4.85 -21.79
N THR A 102 2.99 -5.45 -22.97
CA THR A 102 2.14 -5.03 -24.06
C THR A 102 0.75 -5.55 -23.70
N VAL A 103 -0.21 -4.64 -23.60
CA VAL A 103 -1.64 -4.97 -23.53
C VAL A 103 -1.97 -5.72 -24.81
N GLY A 104 -2.00 -7.05 -24.76
CA GLY A 104 -2.31 -7.87 -25.94
C GLY A 104 -1.82 -9.31 -25.98
N SER A 105 -1.16 -9.86 -24.95
CA SER A 105 -0.85 -11.29 -24.96
C SER A 105 -0.76 -11.91 -23.57
N PHE A 106 -1.75 -12.75 -23.25
CA PHE A 106 -1.60 -13.87 -22.34
C PHE A 106 -0.63 -14.89 -22.97
N GLY A 107 0.64 -14.52 -23.08
CA GLY A 107 1.73 -15.38 -23.53
C GLY A 107 2.42 -15.99 -22.33
N SER A 108 2.32 -17.30 -22.20
CA SER A 108 2.91 -18.16 -21.18
C SER A 108 4.43 -17.97 -21.02
N MET A 109 4.85 -17.10 -20.10
CA MET A 109 6.24 -17.10 -19.63
C MET A 109 6.41 -18.20 -18.58
N PHE A 110 6.54 -19.46 -19.02
CA PHE A 110 6.96 -20.58 -18.18
C PHE A 110 8.40 -20.32 -17.70
N HIS A 111 8.53 -19.75 -16.51
CA HIS A 111 9.82 -19.64 -15.86
C HIS A 111 10.20 -21.02 -15.32
N VAL A 112 10.89 -21.82 -16.13
CA VAL A 112 11.56 -23.03 -15.66
C VAL A 112 12.50 -22.61 -14.53
N CYS A 113 12.29 -23.18 -13.35
CA CYS A 113 13.14 -22.92 -12.19
C CYS A 113 14.41 -23.75 -12.35
N SER A 114 15.41 -23.21 -13.04
CA SER A 114 16.72 -23.85 -13.16
C SER A 114 17.29 -24.06 -11.76
N ARG A 115 17.34 -25.33 -11.37
CA ARG A 115 17.90 -25.84 -10.12
C ARG A 115 19.42 -25.68 -10.27
N SER A 116 19.99 -24.61 -9.73
CA SER A 116 21.44 -24.46 -9.70
C SER A 116 21.98 -25.45 -8.66
N GLU A 117 22.51 -26.57 -9.14
CA GLU A 117 23.17 -27.63 -8.36
C GLU A 117 24.57 -27.21 -7.86
N THR A 118 24.89 -25.91 -7.89
CA THR A 118 26.16 -25.37 -7.41
C THR A 118 25.99 -24.73 -6.02
N GLY A 119 25.46 -25.51 -5.07
CA GLY A 119 25.45 -25.14 -3.66
C GLY A 119 26.60 -25.85 -2.95
N ASN A 120 27.48 -25.10 -2.30
CA ASN A 120 28.50 -25.67 -1.41
C ASN A 120 27.79 -26.57 -0.36
N PRO A 121 28.21 -27.82 -0.13
CA PRO A 121 27.50 -28.77 0.75
C PRO A 121 27.13 -28.21 2.13
N GLU A 122 27.93 -27.31 2.67
CA GLU A 122 27.65 -26.63 3.94
C GLU A 122 26.38 -25.75 3.90
N GLU A 123 26.14 -25.02 2.81
CA GLU A 123 24.96 -24.17 2.67
C GLU A 123 23.68 -25.00 2.52
N LEU A 124 23.78 -26.17 1.88
CA LEU A 124 22.68 -27.12 1.73
C LEU A 124 22.29 -27.72 3.08
N GLU A 125 23.27 -28.12 3.90
CA GLU A 125 23.02 -28.65 5.24
C GLU A 125 22.47 -27.58 6.18
N ALA A 126 22.98 -26.35 6.12
CA ALA A 126 22.46 -25.21 6.87
C ALA A 126 20.99 -24.92 6.51
N PHE A 127 20.63 -25.05 5.23
CA PHE A 127 19.25 -24.88 4.76
C PHE A 127 18.33 -26.00 5.25
N GLU A 128 18.78 -27.26 5.20
CA GLU A 128 18.02 -28.42 5.68
C GLU A 128 17.77 -28.35 7.20
N ARG A 129 18.78 -27.88 7.96
CA ARG A 129 18.66 -27.57 9.40
C ARG A 129 17.59 -26.50 9.67
N ARG A 130 17.51 -25.44 8.85
CA ARG A 130 16.48 -24.40 8.97
C ARG A 130 15.07 -24.92 8.69
N LEU A 131 14.90 -25.78 7.68
CA LEU A 131 13.61 -26.41 7.37
C LEU A 131 13.15 -27.36 8.48
N LYS A 132 14.04 -28.22 8.98
CA LYS A 132 13.77 -29.11 10.12
C LYS A 132 13.44 -28.31 11.40
N GLY A 133 14.12 -27.18 11.62
CA GLY A 133 13.86 -26.26 12.74
C GLY A 133 12.48 -25.60 12.69
N ALA A 134 12.04 -25.13 11.52
CA ALA A 134 10.72 -24.53 11.32
C ALA A 134 9.59 -25.55 11.55
N GLY A 135 9.76 -26.80 11.11
CA GLY A 135 8.80 -27.88 11.35
C GLY A 135 8.61 -28.21 12.84
N ARG A 136 9.70 -28.25 13.62
CA ARG A 136 9.65 -28.46 15.07
C ARG A 136 8.92 -27.33 15.80
N ARG A 137 9.12 -26.07 15.38
CA ARG A 137 8.44 -24.91 15.96
C ARG A 137 6.92 -24.96 15.72
N ASN A 138 6.52 -25.31 14.49
CA ASN A 138 5.10 -25.41 14.14
C ASN A 138 4.40 -26.56 14.87
N LYS A 139 5.08 -27.71 15.04
CA LYS A 139 4.56 -28.85 15.83
C LYS A 139 4.39 -28.53 17.31
N ARG A 140 5.34 -27.80 17.92
CA ARG A 140 5.22 -27.33 19.32
C ARG A 140 4.05 -26.36 19.50
N LYS A 141 3.87 -25.41 18.57
CA LYS A 141 2.75 -24.45 18.63
C LYS A 141 1.39 -25.15 18.57
N ARG A 142 1.22 -26.07 17.62
CA ARG A 142 -0.03 -26.84 17.45
C ARG A 142 -0.37 -27.68 18.69
N LYS A 143 0.64 -28.32 19.31
CA LYS A 143 0.46 -29.09 20.55
C LYS A 143 0.06 -28.20 21.75
N GLY A 144 0.56 -26.98 21.82
CA GLY A 144 0.18 -26.01 22.86
C GLY A 144 -1.26 -25.49 22.70
N GLU A 145 -1.68 -25.22 21.46
CA GLU A 145 -3.04 -24.78 21.15
C GLU A 145 -4.09 -25.86 21.47
N GLU A 146 -3.79 -27.13 21.15
CA GLU A 146 -4.65 -28.28 21.44
C GLU A 146 -4.85 -28.49 22.96
N SER A 147 -3.77 -28.43 23.75
CA SER A 147 -3.85 -28.55 25.21
C SER A 147 -4.61 -27.40 25.89
N GLY A 148 -4.64 -26.21 25.26
CA GLY A 148 -5.35 -25.05 25.79
C GLY A 148 -6.85 -25.09 25.59
N ASP A 149 -7.34 -25.85 24.59
CA ASP A 149 -8.76 -25.93 24.27
C ASP A 149 -9.50 -26.92 25.18
N GLU A 150 -8.87 -28.07 25.47
CA GLU A 150 -9.42 -29.09 26.38
C GLU A 150 -9.64 -28.54 27.80
N GLY A 151 -8.72 -27.71 28.30
CA GLY A 151 -8.83 -27.08 29.62
C GLY A 151 -9.95 -26.03 29.71
N ARG A 152 -10.21 -25.27 28.63
CA ARG A 152 -11.29 -24.25 28.59
C ARG A 152 -12.68 -24.88 28.61
N GLY A 153 -12.87 -25.98 27.89
CA GLY A 153 -14.15 -26.70 27.85
C GLY A 153 -14.56 -27.29 29.20
N LEU A 154 -13.61 -27.82 29.97
CA LEU A 154 -13.85 -28.39 31.30
C LEU A 154 -14.25 -27.35 32.35
N TRP A 155 -13.64 -26.17 32.34
CA TRP A 155 -14.01 -25.06 33.23
C TRP A 155 -15.36 -24.45 32.85
N ALA A 156 -15.65 -24.30 31.55
CA ALA A 156 -16.95 -23.80 31.09
C ALA A 156 -18.11 -24.74 31.46
N ARG A 157 -17.93 -26.06 31.31
CA ARG A 157 -18.96 -27.05 31.69
C ARG A 157 -19.17 -27.11 33.22
N ARG A 158 -18.08 -27.09 34.01
CA ARG A 158 -18.18 -27.03 35.48
C ARG A 158 -18.82 -25.73 35.98
N GLY A 159 -18.48 -24.59 35.36
CA GLY A 159 -19.09 -23.29 35.67
C GLY A 159 -20.59 -23.26 35.39
N LEU A 160 -21.01 -23.76 34.22
CA LEU A 160 -22.43 -23.82 33.86
C LEU A 160 -23.23 -24.75 34.80
N SER A 161 -22.70 -25.91 35.15
CA SER A 161 -23.36 -26.82 36.10
C SER A 161 -23.55 -26.19 37.49
N LEU A 162 -22.57 -25.44 37.99
CA LEU A 162 -22.68 -24.74 39.28
C LEU A 162 -23.77 -23.65 39.27
N VAL A 163 -23.88 -22.91 38.17
CA VAL A 163 -24.92 -21.88 38.00
C VAL A 163 -26.33 -22.49 37.91
N LEU A 164 -26.48 -23.62 37.20
CA LEU A 164 -27.78 -24.29 37.11
C LEU A 164 -28.23 -24.87 38.46
N LEU A 165 -27.30 -25.39 39.27
CA LEU A 165 -27.59 -25.88 40.62
C LEU A 165 -28.03 -24.76 41.56
N SER A 166 -27.37 -23.60 41.53
CA SER A 166 -27.73 -22.47 42.39
C SER A 166 -29.09 -21.86 42.02
N VAL A 167 -29.34 -21.66 40.73
CA VAL A 167 -30.63 -21.12 40.25
C VAL A 167 -31.77 -22.11 40.49
N GLY A 168 -31.55 -23.40 40.19
CA GLY A 168 -32.54 -24.45 40.46
C GLY A 168 -32.88 -24.58 41.94
N GLY A 169 -31.88 -24.51 42.82
CA GLY A 169 -32.09 -24.52 44.27
C GLY A 169 -32.91 -23.32 44.76
N ALA A 170 -32.65 -22.11 44.25
CA ALA A 170 -33.40 -20.92 44.61
C ALA A 170 -34.87 -21.00 44.16
N LEU A 171 -35.14 -21.51 42.95
CA LEU A 171 -36.49 -21.70 42.44
C LEU A 171 -37.28 -22.74 43.23
N LEU A 172 -36.65 -23.85 43.60
CA LEU A 172 -37.28 -24.89 44.43
C LEU A 172 -37.58 -24.38 45.83
N ALA A 173 -36.67 -23.62 46.44
CA ALA A 173 -36.89 -23.01 47.75
C ALA A 173 -38.04 -21.99 47.71
N ALA A 174 -38.09 -21.15 46.66
CA ALA A 174 -39.18 -20.20 46.47
C ALA A 174 -40.52 -20.93 46.27
N ALA A 175 -40.57 -21.95 45.42
CA ALA A 175 -41.78 -22.74 45.19
C ALA A 175 -42.26 -23.43 46.47
N TYR A 176 -41.36 -24.03 47.24
CA TYR A 176 -41.69 -24.63 48.53
C TYR A 176 -42.24 -23.59 49.52
N PHE A 177 -41.60 -22.42 49.62
CA PHE A 177 -42.09 -21.32 50.44
C PHE A 177 -43.52 -20.94 50.05
N TYR A 178 -43.77 -20.67 48.77
CA TYR A 178 -45.12 -20.35 48.27
C TYR A 178 -46.16 -21.44 48.57
N LEU A 179 -45.81 -22.73 48.45
CA LEU A 179 -46.72 -23.84 48.73
C LEU A 179 -46.99 -24.06 50.23
N THR A 180 -46.13 -23.56 51.11
CA THR A 180 -46.29 -23.72 52.57
C THR A 180 -46.91 -22.49 53.24
N THR A 181 -46.84 -21.32 52.60
CA THR A 181 -47.37 -20.06 53.14
C THR A 181 -48.68 -19.59 52.49
N ALA A 182 -49.11 -20.24 51.41
CA ALA A 182 -50.43 -20.04 50.79
C ALA A 182 -51.43 -21.09 51.31
#